data_AF-A0A7X6KT31-F1
#
_entry.id   AF-A0A7X6KT31-F1
#
_cell.length_a   1.000
_cell.length_b   1.000
_cell.length_c   1.000
_cell.angle_alpha   90.00
_cell.angle_beta   90.00
_cell.angle_gamma   90.00
#
_symmetry.space_group_name_H-M   'P 1'
#
loop_
_entity.id
_entity.type
_entity.pdbx_description
1 polymer ?
#
loop_
_entity_poly.entity_id
_entity_poly.type
_entity_poly.pdbx_seq_one_letter_code
_entity_poly.pdbx_strand_id
1 'polypeptide(L)'
;MTSDVADYFLFVGSADSESATTRLRAGGVVYRKKLLNSKPENWTRIVDLIGAPHCRGVLVVLTGRDYEAMCQPAYDALACELLDALIARPHILLVHEAVFLTDEQRQAADGQRSDGAGRVDVGAIFDDVGDDDFGPIDDDFFRMDEYFSFIPDGVRAQVNTMMRERELNVVPYRTNVERSILASGFIEDNERHLLFRLYVPSGRLYAQEAEALLGMFREWLGQTGRGGVRQEGYSTIAGQVFEFFSSEAAPPGGLTRSFDDFSSFLTDCVANPESAAENLVASGVNGAAATTIVSRFATRARRLRLDLKQRREERLLRLKHEFENVVLEADGLTGEALADLLDAMLPPPTALGVIEGPRLGPGGSMTVNSYSPQFIEHVTGSVVQSIAGTVNLGPEASDLLHLAAVFGGGERGQLETAVHELEDVGARAPERVAARARLKRFLADLGNRGLGIGLDVLQKYVEHKVGVS
;
A
#
# COMPACT_ATOMS: atom_id res chain seq x y z
N MET A 1 21.65 -38.75 -1.32
CA MET A 1 22.19 -37.54 -2.00
C MET A 1 21.00 -36.71 -2.44
N THR A 2 20.44 -35.91 -1.53
CA THR A 2 19.45 -34.89 -1.89
C THR A 2 20.21 -33.80 -2.61
N SER A 3 20.02 -33.66 -3.93
CA SER A 3 20.52 -32.47 -4.62
C SER A 3 19.84 -31.28 -3.93
N ASP A 4 20.62 -30.37 -3.36
CA ASP A 4 20.12 -29.17 -2.73
C ASP A 4 19.44 -28.34 -3.83
N VAL A 5 18.11 -28.44 -3.93
CA VAL A 5 17.36 -27.72 -4.97
C VAL A 5 17.37 -26.27 -4.57
N ALA A 6 18.12 -25.46 -5.32
CA ALA A 6 18.22 -24.02 -5.06
C ALA A 6 16.83 -23.37 -5.05
N ASP A 7 16.63 -22.50 -4.07
CA ASP A 7 15.45 -21.65 -3.98
C ASP A 7 15.30 -20.79 -5.23
N TYR A 8 14.06 -20.56 -5.65
CA TYR A 8 13.78 -19.85 -6.89
C TYR A 8 12.56 -18.93 -6.82
N PHE A 9 12.56 -17.93 -7.70
CA PHE A 9 11.38 -17.15 -8.06
C PHE A 9 10.72 -17.73 -9.31
N LEU A 10 9.39 -17.75 -9.33
CA LEU A 10 8.62 -18.17 -10.50
C LEU A 10 8.11 -16.95 -11.26
N PHE A 11 8.50 -16.83 -12.52
CA PHE A 11 7.99 -15.85 -13.46
C PHE A 11 6.95 -16.50 -14.36
N VAL A 12 5.74 -15.96 -14.35
CA VAL A 12 4.60 -16.42 -15.14
C VAL A 12 4.22 -15.33 -16.14
N GLY A 13 4.14 -15.69 -17.43
CA GLY A 13 3.89 -14.74 -18.52
C GLY A 13 5.15 -13.96 -18.92
N SER A 14 4.97 -12.74 -19.43
CA SER A 14 6.07 -11.83 -19.82
C SER A 14 6.62 -11.03 -18.62
N ALA A 15 6.87 -11.74 -17.53
CA ALA A 15 7.31 -11.27 -16.23
C ALA A 15 8.81 -10.96 -16.14
N ASP A 16 9.58 -11.39 -17.13
CA ASP A 16 11.05 -11.35 -17.17
C ASP A 16 11.61 -10.01 -17.68
N SER A 17 11.31 -8.92 -16.98
CA SER A 17 11.99 -7.66 -17.27
C SER A 17 13.50 -7.77 -17.01
N GLU A 18 14.31 -7.04 -17.78
CA GLU A 18 15.77 -7.01 -17.59
C GLU A 18 16.14 -6.56 -16.18
N SER A 19 15.42 -5.57 -15.66
CA SER A 19 15.57 -5.08 -14.27
C SER A 19 15.31 -6.18 -13.23
N ALA A 20 14.23 -6.95 -13.36
CA ALA A 20 13.87 -8.03 -12.44
C ALA A 20 14.87 -9.20 -12.51
N THR A 21 15.24 -9.61 -13.72
CA THR A 21 16.20 -10.71 -13.93
C THR A 21 17.61 -10.35 -13.47
N THR A 22 18.05 -9.12 -13.72
CA THR A 22 19.36 -8.62 -13.26
C THR A 22 19.41 -8.55 -11.74
N ARG A 23 18.31 -8.14 -11.09
CA ARG A 23 18.21 -8.08 -9.63
C ARG A 23 18.34 -9.46 -8.99
N LEU A 24 17.58 -10.45 -9.47
CA LEU A 24 17.69 -11.83 -8.99
C LEU A 24 19.09 -12.42 -9.21
N ARG A 25 19.71 -12.14 -10.36
CA ARG A 25 21.10 -12.56 -10.63
C ARG A 25 22.10 -11.92 -9.67
N ALA A 26 21.94 -10.63 -9.36
CA ALA A 26 22.77 -9.93 -8.38
C ALA A 26 22.59 -10.49 -6.96
N GLY A 27 21.38 -10.92 -6.60
CA GLY A 27 21.06 -11.61 -5.34
C GLY A 27 21.46 -13.09 -5.30
N GLY A 28 21.97 -13.65 -6.41
CA GLY A 28 22.31 -15.08 -6.52
C GLY A 28 21.11 -16.02 -6.53
N VAL A 29 19.90 -15.50 -6.78
CA VAL A 29 18.65 -16.27 -6.75
C VAL A 29 18.32 -16.76 -8.16
N VAL A 30 17.95 -18.04 -8.27
CA VAL A 30 17.55 -18.65 -9.55
C VAL A 30 16.10 -18.25 -9.86
N TYR A 31 15.74 -18.11 -11.14
CA TYR A 31 14.35 -17.97 -11.54
C TYR A 31 13.94 -19.07 -12.52
N ARG A 32 12.64 -19.40 -12.53
CA ARG A 32 12.01 -20.28 -13.51
C ARG A 32 10.97 -19.47 -14.27
N LYS A 33 10.96 -19.57 -15.60
CA LYS A 33 9.98 -18.89 -16.46
C LYS A 33 8.95 -19.89 -16.99
N LYS A 34 7.68 -19.50 -16.96
CA LYS A 34 6.55 -20.23 -17.54
C LYS A 34 5.62 -19.26 -18.25
N LEU A 35 4.94 -19.73 -19.29
CA LEU A 35 3.97 -18.95 -20.05
C LEU A 35 2.58 -19.56 -19.89
N LEU A 36 1.55 -18.72 -19.83
CA LEU A 36 0.15 -19.14 -19.70
C LEU A 36 -0.52 -19.41 -21.06
N ASN A 37 0.06 -18.95 -22.17
CA ASN A 37 -0.37 -19.25 -23.54
C ASN A 37 -0.05 -20.70 -23.99
N SER A 38 -0.33 -21.67 -23.13
CA SER A 38 0.08 -23.07 -23.28
C SER A 38 -1.05 -24.01 -22.88
N LYS A 39 -0.87 -25.30 -23.17
CA LYS A 39 -1.86 -26.35 -22.88
C LYS A 39 -2.16 -26.48 -21.37
N PRO A 40 -3.33 -27.03 -20.99
CA PRO A 40 -3.74 -27.19 -19.59
C PRO A 40 -2.70 -27.91 -18.72
N GLU A 41 -1.97 -28.89 -19.27
CA GLU A 41 -0.96 -29.64 -18.51
C GLU A 41 0.22 -28.74 -18.07
N ASN A 42 0.50 -27.65 -18.80
CA ASN A 42 1.51 -26.70 -18.36
C ASN A 42 1.00 -25.82 -17.21
N TRP A 43 -0.31 -25.53 -17.14
CA TRP A 43 -0.91 -24.80 -16.02
C TRP A 43 -0.83 -25.62 -14.74
N THR A 44 -1.13 -26.92 -14.80
CA THR A 44 -0.92 -27.84 -13.67
C THR A 44 0.54 -27.82 -13.19
N ARG A 45 1.51 -27.84 -14.11
CA ARG A 45 2.93 -27.71 -13.75
C ARG A 45 3.27 -26.36 -13.11
N ILE A 46 2.60 -25.28 -13.50
CA ILE A 46 2.77 -23.97 -12.85
C ILE A 46 2.27 -24.04 -11.42
N VAL A 47 1.08 -24.62 -11.18
CA VAL A 47 0.52 -24.86 -9.84
C VAL A 47 1.50 -25.68 -8.98
N ASP A 48 2.05 -26.78 -9.53
CA ASP A 48 3.05 -27.60 -8.82
C ASP A 48 4.31 -26.81 -8.44
N LEU A 49 4.77 -25.91 -9.31
CA LEU A 49 5.92 -25.06 -9.04
C LEU A 49 5.62 -24.02 -7.95
N ILE A 50 4.43 -23.44 -7.93
CA ILE A 50 4.00 -22.49 -6.89
C ILE A 50 3.92 -23.21 -5.53
N GLY A 51 3.37 -24.43 -5.51
CA GLY A 51 3.26 -25.25 -4.30
C GLY A 51 4.61 -25.71 -3.74
N ALA A 52 5.65 -25.80 -4.57
CA ALA A 52 6.95 -26.31 -4.17
C ALA A 52 7.58 -25.51 -3.01
N PRO A 53 8.21 -26.18 -2.02
CA PRO A 53 8.76 -25.52 -0.83
C PRO A 53 9.83 -24.46 -1.15
N HIS A 54 10.57 -24.66 -2.24
CA HIS A 54 11.66 -23.79 -2.70
C HIS A 54 11.19 -22.57 -3.51
N CYS A 55 9.89 -22.39 -3.71
CA CYS A 55 9.35 -21.19 -4.37
C CYS A 55 9.30 -20.03 -3.37
N ARG A 56 10.18 -19.04 -3.53
CA ARG A 56 10.26 -17.86 -2.65
C ARG A 56 9.22 -16.80 -2.97
N GLY A 57 8.74 -16.75 -4.20
CA GLY A 57 7.74 -15.79 -4.63
C GLY A 57 7.39 -15.96 -6.11
N VAL A 58 6.25 -15.38 -6.49
CA VAL A 58 5.68 -15.53 -7.83
C VAL A 58 5.39 -14.16 -8.42
N LEU A 59 5.93 -13.90 -9.61
CA LEU A 59 5.64 -12.71 -10.39
C LEU A 59 4.84 -13.13 -11.62
N VAL A 60 3.63 -12.62 -11.74
CA VAL A 60 2.72 -12.95 -12.83
C VAL A 60 2.46 -11.71 -13.67
N VAL A 61 2.60 -11.79 -14.98
CA VAL A 61 2.09 -10.78 -15.92
C VAL A 61 0.97 -11.41 -16.71
N LEU A 62 -0.22 -10.83 -16.62
CA LEU A 62 -1.40 -11.29 -17.34
C LEU A 62 -1.73 -10.36 -18.52
N THR A 63 -2.07 -11.00 -19.63
CA THR A 63 -2.51 -10.39 -20.89
C THR A 63 -3.99 -10.67 -21.12
N GLY A 64 -4.58 -10.03 -22.14
CA GLY A 64 -5.98 -10.29 -22.47
C GLY A 64 -6.25 -11.72 -22.92
N ARG A 65 -5.29 -12.36 -23.57
CA ARG A 65 -5.37 -13.78 -23.93
C ARG A 65 -5.40 -14.69 -22.69
N ASP A 66 -4.71 -14.30 -21.62
CA ASP A 66 -4.72 -15.06 -20.38
C ASP A 66 -6.08 -14.96 -19.68
N TYR A 67 -6.71 -13.77 -19.71
CA TYR A 67 -8.07 -13.57 -19.22
C TYR A 67 -9.08 -14.43 -19.99
N GLU A 68 -9.02 -14.43 -21.32
CA GLU A 68 -9.87 -15.27 -22.15
C GLU A 68 -9.65 -16.76 -21.87
N ALA A 69 -8.39 -17.18 -21.73
CA ALA A 69 -8.05 -18.56 -21.41
C ALA A 69 -8.64 -18.97 -20.05
N MET A 70 -8.55 -18.13 -19.01
CA MET A 70 -9.12 -18.42 -17.69
C MET A 70 -10.64 -18.66 -17.73
N CYS A 71 -11.36 -18.02 -18.64
CA CYS A 71 -12.80 -18.21 -18.82
C CYS A 71 -13.18 -19.40 -19.71
N GLN A 72 -12.22 -20.07 -20.35
CA GLN A 72 -12.52 -21.24 -21.18
C GLN A 72 -12.82 -22.47 -20.30
N PRO A 73 -13.83 -23.30 -20.65
CA PRO A 73 -14.21 -24.46 -19.83
C PRO A 73 -13.07 -25.45 -19.54
N ALA A 74 -12.08 -25.55 -20.45
CA ALA A 74 -10.93 -26.43 -20.28
C ALA A 74 -9.90 -25.92 -19.23
N TYR A 75 -9.95 -24.63 -18.90
CA TYR A 75 -9.01 -23.97 -17.99
C TYR A 75 -9.68 -23.40 -16.75
N ASP A 76 -11.01 -23.23 -16.71
CA ASP A 76 -11.73 -22.58 -15.60
C ASP A 76 -11.38 -23.16 -14.22
N ALA A 77 -11.40 -24.49 -14.08
CA ALA A 77 -10.98 -25.16 -12.84
C ALA A 77 -9.49 -24.94 -12.53
N LEU A 78 -8.62 -25.02 -13.53
CA LEU A 78 -7.18 -24.81 -13.39
C LEU A 78 -6.83 -23.35 -13.08
N ALA A 79 -7.62 -22.40 -13.58
CA ALA A 79 -7.48 -20.99 -13.27
C ALA A 79 -7.79 -20.75 -11.79
N CYS A 80 -8.86 -21.35 -11.27
CA CYS A 80 -9.15 -21.33 -9.84
C CYS A 80 -8.00 -21.94 -9.01
N GLU A 81 -7.52 -23.14 -9.38
CA GLU A 81 -6.39 -23.79 -8.70
C GLU A 81 -5.10 -22.95 -8.74
N LEU A 82 -4.81 -22.31 -9.87
CA LEU A 82 -3.68 -21.41 -10.04
C LEU A 82 -3.78 -20.21 -9.10
N LEU A 83 -4.93 -19.54 -9.10
CA LEU A 83 -5.17 -18.38 -8.25
C LEU A 83 -5.15 -18.76 -6.76
N ASP A 84 -5.69 -19.93 -6.39
CA ASP A 84 -5.64 -20.46 -5.02
C ASP A 84 -4.20 -20.77 -4.57
N ALA A 85 -3.38 -21.34 -5.46
CA ALA A 85 -1.98 -21.62 -5.17
C ALA A 85 -1.17 -20.34 -4.91
N LEU A 86 -1.50 -19.24 -5.59
CA LEU A 86 -0.82 -17.95 -5.39
C LEU A 86 -1.02 -17.40 -3.98
N ILE A 87 -2.19 -17.60 -3.36
CA ILE A 87 -2.50 -17.11 -2.00
C ILE A 87 -1.46 -17.61 -0.98
N ALA A 88 -0.98 -18.84 -1.16
CA ALA A 88 -0.03 -19.47 -0.23
C ALA A 88 1.42 -18.95 -0.36
N ARG A 89 1.71 -18.08 -1.33
CA ARG A 89 3.06 -17.58 -1.61
C ARG A 89 3.07 -16.06 -1.74
N PRO A 90 4.19 -15.38 -1.40
CA PRO A 90 4.38 -13.98 -1.78
C PRO A 90 4.21 -13.82 -3.29
N HIS A 91 3.28 -12.95 -3.71
CA HIS A 91 2.98 -12.78 -5.13
C HIS A 91 2.65 -11.34 -5.51
N ILE A 92 2.83 -11.05 -6.80
CA ILE A 92 2.32 -9.85 -7.46
C ILE A 92 1.80 -10.21 -8.86
N LEU A 93 0.58 -9.77 -9.18
CA LEU A 93 -0.03 -9.92 -10.49
C LEU A 93 -0.03 -8.56 -11.18
N LEU A 94 0.75 -8.43 -12.23
CA LEU A 94 0.83 -7.22 -13.05
C LEU A 94 -0.08 -7.37 -14.25
N VAL A 95 -1.06 -6.48 -14.38
CA VAL A 95 -2.02 -6.51 -15.48
C VAL A 95 -2.02 -5.16 -16.18
N HIS A 96 -1.97 -5.15 -17.51
CA HIS A 96 -2.02 -3.88 -18.22
C HIS A 96 -3.38 -3.21 -18.01
N GLU A 97 -3.41 -1.89 -17.87
CA GLU A 97 -4.64 -1.14 -17.59
C GLU A 97 -5.72 -1.34 -18.65
N ALA A 98 -5.33 -1.54 -19.93
CA ALA A 98 -6.26 -1.86 -21.03
C ALA A 98 -7.04 -3.17 -20.83
N VAL A 99 -6.46 -4.10 -20.05
CA VAL A 99 -7.03 -5.40 -19.73
C VAL A 99 -7.81 -5.31 -18.43
N PHE A 100 -7.20 -4.71 -17.41
CA PHE A 100 -7.73 -4.68 -16.04
C PHE A 100 -8.89 -3.71 -15.83
N LEU A 101 -8.84 -2.53 -16.47
CA LEU A 101 -9.83 -1.46 -16.30
C LEU A 101 -10.91 -1.51 -17.37
N THR A 102 -12.10 -1.05 -17.01
CA THR A 102 -13.20 -0.81 -17.96
C THR A 102 -12.90 0.41 -18.85
N ASP A 103 -13.58 0.51 -19.99
CA ASP A 103 -13.44 1.64 -20.91
C ASP A 103 -13.79 2.97 -20.23
N GLU A 104 -14.82 2.98 -19.39
CA GLU A 104 -15.22 4.15 -18.59
C GLU A 104 -14.09 4.58 -17.65
N GLN A 105 -13.50 3.64 -16.90
CA GLN A 105 -12.36 3.91 -16.02
C GLN A 105 -11.12 4.38 -16.79
N ARG A 106 -10.90 3.90 -18.02
CA ARG A 106 -9.78 4.36 -18.87
C ARG A 106 -10.02 5.74 -19.46
N GLN A 107 -11.25 6.03 -19.87
CA GLN A 107 -11.61 7.36 -20.39
C GLN A 107 -11.63 8.42 -19.28
N ALA A 108 -12.05 8.04 -18.07
CA ALA A 108 -11.90 8.86 -16.89
C ALA A 108 -10.42 9.23 -16.68
N ALA A 109 -9.52 8.27 -16.81
CA ALA A 109 -8.07 8.50 -16.78
C ALA A 109 -7.54 9.42 -17.90
N ASP A 110 -7.97 9.23 -19.15
CA ASP A 110 -7.36 9.88 -20.33
C ASP A 110 -7.96 11.25 -20.74
N GLY A 111 -9.04 11.71 -20.10
CA GLY A 111 -9.90 12.82 -20.54
C GLY A 111 -9.31 14.24 -20.66
N GLN A 112 -7.99 14.43 -20.58
CA GLN A 112 -7.32 15.73 -20.77
C GLN A 112 -5.97 15.67 -21.51
N ARG A 113 -5.69 14.63 -22.31
CA ARG A 113 -4.55 14.64 -23.27
C ARG A 113 -4.84 15.43 -24.57
N SER A 114 -5.76 16.39 -24.51
CA SER A 114 -6.20 17.21 -25.66
C SER A 114 -5.46 18.55 -25.81
N ASP A 115 -4.33 18.76 -25.14
CA ASP A 115 -3.41 19.84 -25.51
C ASP A 115 -2.22 19.21 -26.25
N GLY A 116 -2.24 19.36 -27.58
CA GLY A 116 -1.33 18.74 -28.54
C GLY A 116 0.12 19.22 -28.49
N ALA A 117 0.75 19.24 -27.32
CA ALA A 117 2.15 19.63 -27.12
C ALA A 117 3.04 18.53 -26.51
N GLY A 118 2.55 17.29 -26.41
CA GLY A 118 3.27 16.18 -25.76
C GLY A 118 3.15 14.82 -26.46
N ARG A 119 2.77 14.76 -27.74
CA ARG A 119 3.04 13.55 -28.54
C ARG A 119 4.52 13.55 -28.83
N VAL A 120 5.30 12.83 -28.02
CA VAL A 120 6.58 12.31 -28.52
C VAL A 120 6.21 11.33 -29.61
N ASP A 121 6.41 11.75 -30.85
CA ASP A 121 6.35 10.88 -32.00
C ASP A 121 7.50 9.88 -31.89
N VAL A 122 7.20 8.67 -31.41
CA VAL A 122 8.19 7.58 -31.29
C VAL A 122 8.59 7.05 -32.67
N GLY A 123 7.97 7.54 -33.75
CA GLY A 123 8.43 7.30 -35.13
C GLY A 123 9.73 8.03 -35.47
N ALA A 124 10.04 9.15 -34.80
CA ALA A 124 11.16 10.03 -35.21
C ALA A 124 12.56 9.59 -34.74
N ILE A 125 12.71 8.41 -34.10
CA ILE A 125 14.03 7.88 -33.69
C ILE A 125 14.66 6.98 -34.77
N PHE A 126 13.93 6.66 -35.86
CA PHE A 126 14.44 5.79 -36.94
C PHE A 126 14.61 6.47 -38.30
N ASP A 127 14.47 7.80 -38.40
CA ASP A 127 14.58 8.53 -39.68
C ASP A 127 16.00 9.00 -40.05
N ASP A 128 17.03 8.71 -39.24
CA ASP A 128 18.41 9.21 -39.48
C ASP A 128 19.47 8.09 -39.58
N VAL A 129 19.07 6.89 -40.01
CA VAL A 129 20.00 5.90 -40.55
C VAL A 129 19.67 5.75 -42.02
N GLY A 130 20.51 6.39 -42.84
CA GLY A 130 20.30 6.59 -44.26
C GLY A 130 19.84 5.36 -45.03
N ASP A 131 18.91 5.62 -45.94
CA ASP A 131 18.63 4.85 -47.15
C ASP A 131 19.94 4.27 -47.72
N ASP A 132 20.17 2.99 -47.52
CA ASP A 132 20.70 2.05 -48.50
C ASP A 132 21.04 0.72 -47.80
N ASP A 133 20.43 -0.37 -48.28
CA ASP A 133 20.91 -1.77 -48.17
C ASP A 133 20.28 -2.75 -47.15
N PHE A 134 19.09 -2.49 -46.62
CA PHE A 134 18.22 -3.55 -46.08
C PHE A 134 16.87 -3.54 -46.79
N GLY A 135 16.52 -4.67 -47.44
CA GLY A 135 15.22 -4.86 -48.09
C GLY A 135 14.06 -4.65 -47.12
N PRO A 136 12.81 -4.54 -47.64
CA PRO A 136 11.65 -4.16 -46.83
C PRO A 136 11.53 -5.05 -45.61
N ILE A 137 11.88 -4.51 -44.44
CA ILE A 137 11.63 -5.15 -43.16
C ILE A 137 10.11 -5.00 -42.98
N ASP A 138 9.40 -6.11 -43.10
CA ASP A 138 7.97 -6.19 -42.88
C ASP A 138 7.59 -5.44 -41.60
N ASP A 139 6.76 -4.43 -41.77
CA ASP A 139 6.17 -3.52 -40.78
C ASP A 139 5.17 -4.23 -39.82
N ASP A 140 5.25 -5.57 -39.75
CA ASP A 140 4.33 -6.47 -39.05
C ASP A 140 4.83 -6.89 -37.66
N PHE A 141 6.02 -6.44 -37.22
CA PHE A 141 6.64 -6.95 -35.98
C PHE A 141 6.31 -6.15 -34.69
N PHE A 142 5.62 -5.00 -34.76
CA PHE A 142 5.31 -4.17 -33.58
C PHE A 142 3.93 -3.50 -33.60
N ARG A 143 2.88 -4.16 -34.11
CA ARG A 143 1.51 -3.72 -33.81
C ARG A 143 1.13 -4.09 -32.38
N MET A 144 1.22 -3.08 -31.51
CA MET A 144 0.78 -3.07 -30.11
C MET A 144 -0.70 -3.53 -29.93
N ASP A 145 -1.47 -3.56 -31.02
CA ASP A 145 -2.89 -3.90 -31.08
C ASP A 145 -3.21 -5.40 -30.85
N GLU A 146 -2.27 -6.33 -31.05
CA GLU A 146 -2.56 -7.78 -30.91
C GLU A 146 -2.29 -8.38 -29.53
N TYR A 147 -1.54 -7.69 -28.66
CA TYR A 147 -1.18 -8.18 -27.32
C TYR A 147 -2.10 -7.67 -26.20
N PHE A 148 -2.75 -6.52 -26.42
CA PHE A 148 -3.73 -5.92 -25.51
C PHE A 148 -5.12 -5.87 -26.14
N SER A 149 -5.43 -6.87 -26.97
CA SER A 149 -6.69 -7.02 -27.70
C SER A 149 -7.89 -6.70 -26.81
N PHE A 150 -8.92 -6.08 -27.42
CA PHE A 150 -10.20 -5.78 -26.76
C PHE A 150 -10.73 -7.04 -26.06
N ILE A 151 -10.82 -7.01 -24.74
CA ILE A 151 -11.39 -8.09 -23.93
C ILE A 151 -12.85 -7.77 -23.66
N PRO A 152 -13.78 -8.71 -23.87
CA PRO A 152 -15.17 -8.53 -23.49
C PRO A 152 -15.33 -8.18 -22.00
N ASP A 153 -16.18 -7.21 -21.68
CA ASP A 153 -16.42 -6.76 -20.30
C ASP A 153 -16.82 -7.91 -19.37
N GLY A 154 -17.57 -8.89 -19.88
CA GLY A 154 -17.95 -10.09 -19.11
C GLY A 154 -16.75 -10.94 -18.69
N VAL A 155 -15.77 -11.14 -19.58
CA VAL A 155 -14.52 -11.87 -19.29
C VAL A 155 -13.69 -11.09 -18.28
N ARG A 156 -13.52 -9.77 -18.49
CA ARG A 156 -12.82 -8.89 -17.55
C ARG A 156 -13.43 -8.95 -16.14
N ALA A 157 -14.76 -8.78 -16.06
CA ALA A 157 -15.49 -8.77 -14.79
C ALA A 157 -15.40 -10.12 -14.06
N GLN A 158 -15.49 -11.24 -14.79
CA GLN A 158 -15.37 -12.58 -14.23
C GLN A 158 -13.99 -12.80 -13.61
N VAL A 159 -12.91 -12.55 -14.37
CA VAL A 159 -11.54 -12.77 -13.90
C VAL A 159 -11.17 -11.80 -12.76
N ASN A 160 -11.53 -10.52 -12.88
CA ASN A 160 -11.29 -9.54 -11.80
C ASN A 160 -12.05 -9.93 -10.52
N THR A 161 -13.27 -10.47 -10.63
CA THR A 161 -14.02 -11.01 -9.48
C THR A 161 -13.28 -12.19 -8.84
N MET A 162 -12.81 -13.16 -9.64
CA MET A 162 -12.04 -14.30 -9.13
C MET A 162 -10.80 -13.88 -8.33
N MET A 163 -10.08 -12.85 -8.80
CA MET A 163 -8.91 -12.32 -8.10
C MET A 163 -9.27 -11.54 -6.84
N ARG A 164 -10.36 -10.77 -6.88
CA ARG A 164 -10.82 -9.95 -5.75
C ARG A 164 -11.33 -10.81 -4.60
N GLU A 165 -12.12 -11.83 -4.87
CA GLU A 165 -12.64 -12.77 -3.86
C GLU A 165 -11.52 -13.49 -3.09
N ARG A 166 -10.35 -13.61 -3.72
CA ARG A 166 -9.14 -14.22 -3.16
C ARG A 166 -8.16 -13.20 -2.57
N GLU A 167 -8.51 -11.91 -2.59
CA GLU A 167 -7.67 -10.81 -2.10
C GLU A 167 -6.26 -10.81 -2.71
N LEU A 168 -6.12 -11.23 -3.98
CA LEU A 168 -4.81 -11.32 -4.64
C LEU A 168 -4.18 -9.94 -4.83
N ASN A 169 -2.85 -9.88 -4.80
CA ASN A 169 -2.11 -8.64 -5.03
C ASN A 169 -2.01 -8.29 -6.52
N VAL A 170 -3.10 -7.76 -7.09
CA VAL A 170 -3.17 -7.30 -8.48
C VAL A 170 -2.83 -5.83 -8.58
N VAL A 171 -1.90 -5.48 -9.46
CA VAL A 171 -1.42 -4.10 -9.65
C VAL A 171 -1.51 -3.74 -11.13
N PRO A 172 -2.34 -2.75 -11.53
CA PRO A 172 -2.41 -2.30 -12.89
C PRO A 172 -1.16 -1.51 -13.29
N TYR A 173 -0.70 -1.67 -14.53
CA TYR A 173 0.39 -0.88 -15.10
C TYR A 173 0.03 -0.34 -16.49
N ARG A 174 0.63 0.77 -16.89
CA ARG A 174 0.45 1.39 -18.22
C ARG A 174 1.66 1.20 -19.11
N THR A 175 2.86 1.35 -18.57
CA THR A 175 4.10 1.31 -19.35
C THR A 175 4.99 0.13 -18.97
N ASN A 176 5.85 -0.31 -19.88
CA ASN A 176 6.85 -1.34 -19.61
C ASN A 176 7.86 -0.89 -18.53
N VAL A 177 8.11 0.42 -18.43
CA VAL A 177 8.97 1.02 -17.39
C VAL A 177 8.32 0.83 -16.03
N GLU A 178 7.04 1.20 -15.88
CA GLU A 178 6.29 0.99 -14.63
C GLU A 178 6.25 -0.49 -14.24
N ARG A 179 5.94 -1.37 -15.19
CA ARG A 179 5.95 -2.83 -14.96
C ARG A 179 7.30 -3.29 -14.41
N SER A 180 8.40 -2.78 -14.98
CA SER A 180 9.76 -3.12 -14.59
C SER A 180 10.10 -2.62 -13.18
N ILE A 181 9.68 -1.40 -12.84
CA ILE A 181 9.83 -0.79 -11.51
C ILE A 181 9.06 -1.61 -10.47
N LEU A 182 7.78 -1.89 -10.71
CA LEU A 182 6.93 -2.66 -9.80
C LEU A 182 7.47 -4.08 -9.57
N ALA A 183 7.86 -4.75 -10.65
CA ALA A 183 8.45 -6.07 -10.60
C ALA A 183 9.74 -6.11 -9.76
N SER A 184 10.61 -5.13 -10.01
CA SER A 184 11.89 -5.01 -9.30
C SER A 184 11.67 -4.69 -7.82
N GLY A 185 10.76 -3.77 -7.49
CA GLY A 185 10.40 -3.42 -6.12
C GLY A 185 9.89 -4.61 -5.34
N PHE A 186 8.95 -5.38 -5.93
CA PHE A 186 8.44 -6.60 -5.31
C PHE A 186 9.54 -7.63 -5.01
N ILE A 187 10.48 -7.84 -5.95
CA ILE A 187 11.62 -8.75 -5.73
C ILE A 187 12.50 -8.23 -4.58
N GLU A 188 12.82 -6.95 -4.57
CA GLU A 188 13.64 -6.35 -3.52
C GLU A 188 12.99 -6.46 -2.15
N ASP A 189 11.69 -6.14 -2.05
CA ASP A 189 10.93 -6.24 -0.81
C ASP A 189 10.90 -7.69 -0.31
N ASN A 190 10.72 -8.67 -1.20
CA ASN A 190 10.68 -10.08 -0.81
C ASN A 190 12.07 -10.64 -0.46
N GLU A 191 13.13 -10.27 -1.20
CA GLU A 191 14.52 -10.66 -0.88
C GLU A 191 14.98 -10.07 0.44
N ARG A 192 14.56 -8.84 0.73
CA ARG A 192 14.86 -8.14 1.97
C ARG A 192 13.93 -8.49 3.12
N HIS A 193 12.89 -9.30 2.87
CA HIS A 193 11.85 -9.65 3.83
C HIS A 193 11.18 -8.43 4.48
N LEU A 194 10.75 -7.47 3.66
CA LEU A 194 9.97 -6.32 4.10
C LEU A 194 8.70 -6.78 4.81
N LEU A 195 8.55 -6.38 6.06
CA LEU A 195 7.39 -6.67 6.89
C LEU A 195 6.30 -5.63 6.68
N PHE A 196 6.68 -4.35 6.73
CA PHE A 196 5.81 -3.23 6.44
C PHE A 196 6.59 -1.95 6.19
N ARG A 197 5.87 -1.01 5.57
CA ARG A 197 6.26 0.37 5.42
C ARG A 197 5.19 1.27 6.02
N LEU A 198 5.62 2.31 6.73
CA LEU A 198 4.74 3.35 7.27
C LEU A 198 5.30 4.73 6.91
N TYR A 199 4.48 5.58 6.30
CA TYR A 199 4.78 7.00 6.14
C TYR A 199 4.20 7.80 7.32
N VAL A 200 5.03 8.63 7.95
CA VAL A 200 4.64 9.57 9.01
C VAL A 200 4.83 11.00 8.50
N PRO A 201 3.75 11.74 8.20
CA PRO A 201 3.83 13.11 7.73
C PRO A 201 4.44 14.07 8.75
N SER A 202 5.18 15.06 8.27
CA SER A 202 5.73 16.12 9.11
C SER A 202 4.60 17.02 9.64
N GLY A 203 4.65 17.33 10.93
CA GLY A 203 3.61 18.13 11.60
C GLY A 203 2.35 17.36 12.05
N ARG A 204 2.28 16.06 11.79
CA ARG A 204 1.23 15.17 12.31
C ARG A 204 1.21 15.26 13.84
N LEU A 205 0.03 15.17 14.46
CA LEU A 205 -0.15 15.35 15.91
C LEU A 205 0.84 14.55 16.77
N TYR A 206 1.09 13.29 16.39
CA TYR A 206 1.98 12.38 17.10
C TYR A 206 3.24 12.00 16.30
N ALA A 207 3.71 12.87 15.40
CA ALA A 207 4.83 12.54 14.51
C ALA A 207 6.10 12.15 15.28
N GLN A 208 6.43 12.88 16.35
CA GLN A 208 7.63 12.61 17.17
C GLN A 208 7.44 11.37 18.04
N GLU A 209 6.24 11.19 18.57
CA GLU A 209 5.88 10.05 19.42
C GLU A 209 5.81 8.75 18.61
N ALA A 210 5.51 8.82 17.30
CA ALA A 210 5.58 7.70 16.37
C ALA A 210 6.99 7.13 16.26
N GLU A 211 8.02 7.98 16.18
CA GLU A 211 9.41 7.54 16.15
C GLU A 211 9.79 6.79 17.43
N ALA A 212 9.41 7.33 18.60
CA ALA A 212 9.66 6.68 19.89
C ALA A 212 8.92 5.34 20.01
N LEU A 213 7.66 5.27 19.57
CA LEU A 213 6.85 4.06 19.58
C LEU A 213 7.43 2.98 18.67
N LEU A 214 7.80 3.33 17.43
CA LEU A 214 8.39 2.42 16.45
C LEU A 214 9.78 1.93 16.91
N GLY A 215 10.57 2.79 17.55
CA GLY A 215 11.84 2.40 18.16
C GLY A 215 11.67 1.39 19.29
N MET A 216 10.64 1.55 20.14
CA MET A 216 10.29 0.57 21.17
C MET A 216 9.78 -0.75 20.58
N PHE A 217 8.98 -0.67 19.51
CA PHE A 217 8.47 -1.85 18.81
C PHE A 217 9.61 -2.68 18.23
N ARG A 218 10.58 -2.05 17.56
CA ARG A 218 11.80 -2.72 17.07
C ARG A 218 12.55 -3.43 18.21
N GLU A 219 12.76 -2.73 19.32
CA GLU A 219 13.47 -3.30 20.47
C GLU A 219 12.72 -4.52 21.04
N TRP A 220 11.39 -4.45 21.14
CA TRP A 220 10.56 -5.55 21.61
C TRP A 220 10.59 -6.77 20.66
N LEU A 221 10.55 -6.55 19.34
CA LEU A 221 10.71 -7.63 18.35
C LEU A 221 12.05 -8.34 18.51
N GLY A 222 13.11 -7.60 18.78
CA GLY A 222 14.44 -8.17 19.05
C GLY A 222 14.52 -9.01 20.32
N GLN A 223 13.66 -8.77 21.32
CA GLN A 223 13.66 -9.48 22.61
C GLN A 223 12.77 -10.73 22.62
N THR A 224 11.69 -10.75 21.83
CA THR A 224 10.68 -11.83 21.82
C THR A 224 11.01 -12.97 20.87
N GLY A 225 12.27 -13.12 20.47
CA GLY A 225 12.73 -14.23 19.64
C GLY A 225 12.58 -14.00 18.14
N ARG A 226 12.10 -12.84 17.68
CA ARG A 226 12.19 -12.43 16.26
C ARG A 226 13.54 -11.74 15.99
N GLY A 227 14.60 -12.46 16.31
CA GLY A 227 15.97 -11.98 16.14
C GLY A 227 16.21 -11.59 14.68
N GLY A 228 16.64 -10.34 14.45
CA GLY A 228 17.03 -9.86 13.12
C GLY A 228 16.05 -8.93 12.43
N VAL A 229 15.07 -8.36 13.13
CA VAL A 229 14.29 -7.25 12.58
C VAL A 229 15.16 -5.98 12.52
N ARG A 230 15.43 -5.50 11.31
CA ARG A 230 16.08 -4.20 11.06
C ARG A 230 15.02 -3.15 10.73
N GLN A 231 15.25 -1.94 11.21
CA GLN A 231 14.46 -0.77 10.84
C GLN A 231 15.36 0.12 10.00
N GLU A 232 14.91 0.40 8.79
CA GLU A 232 15.47 1.40 7.90
C GLU A 232 14.39 2.41 7.54
N GLY A 233 14.69 3.26 6.57
CA GLY A 233 13.79 4.31 6.15
C GLY A 233 14.54 5.48 5.54
N TYR A 234 13.79 6.53 5.26
CA TYR A 234 14.35 7.80 4.82
C TYR A 234 13.45 8.94 5.28
N SER A 235 14.05 10.11 5.44
CA SER A 235 13.31 11.33 5.78
C SER A 235 13.33 12.28 4.60
N THR A 236 12.22 12.96 4.40
CA THR A 236 12.06 14.06 3.47
C THR A 236 11.67 15.32 4.26
N ILE A 237 11.45 16.43 3.56
CA ILE A 237 10.91 17.65 4.18
C ILE A 237 9.43 17.43 4.56
N ALA A 238 8.71 16.60 3.81
CA ALA A 238 7.28 16.36 3.99
C ALA A 238 6.95 15.26 5.02
N GLY A 239 7.91 14.40 5.37
CA GLY A 239 7.67 13.34 6.35
C GLY A 239 8.83 12.36 6.47
N GLN A 240 8.55 11.24 7.13
CA GLN A 240 9.51 10.16 7.35
C GLN A 240 8.88 8.82 7.00
N VAL A 241 9.62 8.03 6.24
CA VAL A 241 9.27 6.65 5.91
C VAL A 241 10.02 5.71 6.83
N PHE A 242 9.30 4.79 7.45
CA PHE A 242 9.84 3.71 8.27
C PHE A 242 9.63 2.38 7.56
N GLU A 243 10.70 1.62 7.39
CA GLU A 243 10.70 0.31 6.74
C GLU A 243 11.23 -0.73 7.73
N PHE A 244 10.46 -1.79 7.97
CA PHE A 244 10.87 -2.87 8.85
C PHE A 244 11.10 -4.12 8.03
N PHE A 245 12.27 -4.72 8.19
CA PHE A 245 12.66 -5.92 7.47
C PHE A 245 13.00 -7.02 8.47
N SER A 246 12.62 -8.25 8.17
CA SER A 246 12.99 -9.42 8.96
C SER A 246 14.28 -10.06 8.43
N SER A 247 14.96 -10.83 9.27
CA SER A 247 16.06 -11.71 8.88
C SER A 247 15.56 -12.96 8.16
N GLU A 248 14.35 -13.42 8.50
CA GLU A 248 13.71 -14.60 7.95
C GLU A 248 12.36 -14.25 7.30
N ALA A 249 11.93 -15.04 6.33
CA ALA A 249 10.61 -14.91 5.71
C ALA A 249 9.50 -15.18 6.76
N ALA A 250 8.91 -14.11 7.29
CA ALA A 250 7.75 -14.22 8.16
C ALA A 250 6.48 -14.46 7.33
N PRO A 251 5.49 -15.20 7.84
CA PRO A 251 4.21 -15.37 7.15
C PRO A 251 3.50 -14.01 6.97
N PRO A 252 2.92 -13.74 5.78
CA PRO A 252 2.15 -12.52 5.53
C PRO A 252 0.99 -12.40 6.53
N GLY A 253 0.76 -11.19 7.06
CA GLY A 253 -0.29 -10.91 8.04
C GLY A 253 0.11 -11.10 9.52
N GLY A 254 1.30 -11.63 9.82
CA GLY A 254 1.77 -11.82 11.20
C GLY A 254 2.04 -10.51 11.97
N LEU A 255 2.18 -9.38 11.27
CA LEU A 255 2.66 -8.12 11.83
C LEU A 255 1.57 -7.30 12.56
N THR A 256 0.36 -7.17 12.02
CA THR A 256 -0.74 -6.48 12.73
C THR A 256 -0.93 -7.11 14.11
N ARG A 257 -0.95 -8.46 14.13
CA ARG A 257 -0.92 -9.23 15.37
C ARG A 257 0.29 -8.93 16.24
N SER A 258 1.48 -8.77 15.66
CA SER A 258 2.69 -8.44 16.43
C SER A 258 2.63 -7.05 17.04
N PHE A 259 2.01 -6.10 16.35
CA PHE A 259 1.82 -4.75 16.84
C PHE A 259 0.74 -4.70 17.91
N ASP A 260 -0.32 -5.51 17.78
CA ASP A 260 -1.34 -5.71 18.81
C ASP A 260 -0.75 -6.39 20.06
N ASP A 261 0.07 -7.43 19.87
CA ASP A 261 0.81 -8.11 20.93
C ASP A 261 1.75 -7.13 21.65
N PHE A 262 2.47 -6.28 20.89
CA PHE A 262 3.31 -5.22 21.44
C PHE A 262 2.51 -4.17 22.21
N SER A 263 1.38 -3.72 21.66
CA SER A 263 0.51 -2.73 22.31
C SER A 263 -0.09 -3.27 23.61
N SER A 264 -0.44 -4.55 23.62
CA SER A 264 -0.89 -5.28 24.82
C SER A 264 0.24 -5.39 25.84
N PHE A 265 1.44 -5.76 25.40
CA PHE A 265 2.63 -5.83 26.24
C PHE A 265 2.98 -4.48 26.89
N LEU A 266 2.91 -3.36 26.15
CA LEU A 266 3.12 -2.02 26.74
C LEU A 266 2.08 -1.70 27.82
N THR A 267 0.83 -2.11 27.61
CA THR A 267 -0.25 -1.94 28.60
C THR A 267 0.04 -2.76 29.85
N ASP A 268 0.41 -4.02 29.69
CA ASP A 268 0.74 -4.93 30.79
C ASP A 268 1.97 -4.49 31.57
N CYS A 269 3.00 -3.95 30.90
CA CYS A 269 4.17 -3.39 31.59
C CYS A 269 3.80 -2.28 32.57
N VAL A 270 2.76 -1.49 32.27
CA VAL A 270 2.31 -0.39 33.12
C VAL A 270 1.34 -0.87 34.20
N ALA A 271 0.40 -1.76 33.84
CA ALA A 271 -0.66 -2.24 34.73
C ALA A 271 -0.23 -3.40 35.63
N ASN A 272 0.37 -4.44 35.04
CA ASN A 272 0.69 -5.72 35.67
C ASN A 272 2.11 -6.19 35.30
N PRO A 273 3.16 -5.54 35.84
CA PRO A 273 4.55 -5.82 35.43
C PRO A 273 5.01 -7.25 35.73
N GLU A 274 4.45 -7.92 36.74
CA GLU A 274 4.77 -9.32 37.05
C GLU A 274 4.30 -10.25 35.93
N SER A 275 3.06 -10.11 35.48
CA SER A 275 2.51 -10.91 34.37
C SER A 275 3.24 -10.63 33.04
N ALA A 276 3.61 -9.37 32.77
CA ALA A 276 4.43 -9.05 31.60
C ALA A 276 5.80 -9.74 31.63
N ALA A 277 6.41 -9.86 32.81
CA ALA A 277 7.69 -10.53 32.97
C ALA A 277 7.55 -12.05 32.79
N GLU A 278 6.49 -12.65 33.34
CA GLU A 278 6.18 -14.08 33.13
C GLU A 278 5.98 -14.42 31.65
N ASN A 279 5.28 -13.56 30.89
CA ASN A 279 5.10 -13.74 29.45
C ASN A 279 6.43 -13.71 28.69
N LEU A 280 7.35 -12.78 29.02
CA LEU A 280 8.69 -12.75 28.43
C LEU A 280 9.52 -14.00 28.79
N VAL A 281 9.40 -14.48 30.03
CA VAL A 281 10.07 -15.72 30.46
C VAL A 281 9.53 -16.92 29.69
N ALA A 282 8.20 -16.99 29.46
CA ALA A 282 7.59 -18.01 28.63
C ALA A 282 8.07 -17.95 27.16
N SER A 283 8.40 -16.76 26.66
CA SER A 283 9.03 -16.56 25.34
C SER A 283 10.54 -16.86 25.30
N GLY A 284 11.15 -17.32 26.40
CA GLY A 284 12.55 -17.74 26.47
C GLY A 284 13.53 -16.70 26.99
N VAL A 285 13.06 -15.54 27.49
CA VAL A 285 13.92 -14.52 28.11
C VAL A 285 14.28 -14.95 29.54
N ASN A 286 15.52 -14.73 29.96
CA ASN A 286 15.94 -15.00 31.35
C ASN A 286 15.14 -14.14 32.36
N GLY A 287 14.70 -14.72 33.48
CA GLY A 287 13.86 -14.04 34.48
C GLY A 287 14.40 -12.69 34.99
N ALA A 288 15.69 -12.58 35.28
CA ALA A 288 16.28 -11.31 35.72
C ALA A 288 16.32 -10.27 34.60
N ALA A 289 16.57 -10.72 33.36
CA ALA A 289 16.52 -9.86 32.17
C ALA A 289 15.09 -9.42 31.86
N ALA A 290 14.09 -10.31 32.00
CA ALA A 290 12.68 -10.02 31.79
C ALA A 290 12.19 -8.90 32.70
N THR A 291 12.47 -8.96 34.00
CA THR A 291 12.11 -7.88 34.95
C THR A 291 12.79 -6.54 34.60
N THR A 292 14.04 -6.58 34.16
CA THR A 292 14.79 -5.39 33.72
C THR A 292 14.17 -4.79 32.45
N ILE A 293 13.79 -5.63 31.49
CA ILE A 293 13.12 -5.22 30.25
C ILE A 293 11.76 -4.60 30.59
N VAL A 294 10.92 -5.27 31.37
CA VAL A 294 9.59 -4.78 31.76
C VAL A 294 9.68 -3.44 32.48
N SER A 295 10.59 -3.27 33.43
CA SER A 295 10.74 -1.99 34.15
C SER A 295 11.17 -0.85 33.21
N ARG A 296 12.06 -1.11 32.25
CA ARG A 296 12.47 -0.16 31.22
C ARG A 296 11.31 0.22 30.30
N PHE A 297 10.57 -0.78 29.79
CA PHE A 297 9.42 -0.57 28.92
C PHE A 297 8.27 0.14 29.65
N ALA A 298 8.00 -0.21 30.92
CA ALA A 298 6.99 0.47 31.74
C ALA A 298 7.31 1.96 31.92
N THR A 299 8.57 2.29 32.17
CA THR A 299 9.02 3.68 32.32
C THR A 299 8.84 4.46 31.01
N ARG A 300 9.26 3.88 29.88
CA ARG A 300 9.10 4.51 28.56
C ARG A 300 7.65 4.59 28.13
N ALA A 301 6.82 3.59 28.42
CA ALA A 301 5.39 3.59 28.14
C ALA A 301 4.65 4.69 28.92
N ARG A 302 4.98 4.87 30.21
CA ARG A 302 4.42 5.97 31.03
C ARG A 302 4.82 7.33 30.48
N ARG A 303 6.09 7.49 30.07
CA ARG A 303 6.60 8.72 29.45
C ARG A 303 5.89 8.98 28.12
N LEU A 304 5.84 8.00 27.22
CA LEU A 304 5.13 8.11 25.95
C LEU A 304 3.66 8.49 26.17
N ARG A 305 2.97 7.86 27.13
CA ARG A 305 1.56 8.19 27.44
C ARG A 305 1.40 9.63 27.93
N LEU A 306 2.35 10.13 28.73
CA LEU A 306 2.36 11.52 29.16
C LEU A 306 2.59 12.45 27.98
N ASP A 307 3.58 12.16 27.14
CA ASP A 307 3.93 12.95 25.96
C ASP A 307 2.73 13.01 24.99
N LEU A 308 2.09 11.87 24.68
CA LEU A 308 0.87 11.80 23.85
C LEU A 308 -0.26 12.65 24.43
N LYS A 309 -0.49 12.57 25.74
CA LYS A 309 -1.51 13.37 26.42
C LYS A 309 -1.19 14.86 26.30
N GLN A 310 0.05 15.27 26.59
CA GLN A 310 0.48 16.66 26.50
C GLN A 310 0.37 17.21 25.07
N ARG A 311 0.78 16.43 24.06
CA ARG A 311 0.64 16.82 22.65
C ARG A 311 -0.82 16.99 22.23
N ARG A 312 -1.69 16.08 22.67
CA ARG A 312 -3.13 16.19 22.42
C ARG A 312 -3.70 17.44 23.06
N GLU A 313 -3.38 17.71 24.33
CA GLU A 313 -3.84 18.90 25.06
C GLU A 313 -3.34 20.20 24.40
N GLU A 314 -2.06 20.27 24.04
CA GLU A 314 -1.45 21.39 23.33
C GLU A 314 -2.17 21.65 22.00
N ARG A 315 -2.42 20.60 21.22
CA ARG A 315 -3.12 20.72 19.93
C ARG A 315 -4.56 21.13 20.10
N LEU A 316 -5.28 20.54 21.05
CA LEU A 316 -6.67 20.85 21.33
C LEU A 316 -6.83 22.30 21.76
N LEU A 317 -5.93 22.82 22.60
CA LEU A 317 -5.93 24.24 22.99
C LEU A 317 -5.68 25.15 21.79
N ARG A 318 -4.72 24.80 20.93
CA ARG A 318 -4.43 25.57 19.70
C ARG A 318 -5.63 25.62 18.76
N LEU A 319 -6.29 24.48 18.53
CA LEU A 319 -7.50 24.39 17.70
C LEU A 319 -8.65 25.18 18.31
N LYS A 320 -8.83 25.12 19.63
CA LYS A 320 -9.84 25.94 20.32
C LYS A 320 -9.64 27.42 20.05
N HIS A 321 -8.42 27.95 20.27
CA HIS A 321 -8.11 29.34 19.99
C HIS A 321 -8.30 29.71 18.51
N GLU A 322 -7.97 28.80 17.59
CA GLU A 322 -8.17 29.01 16.15
C GLU A 322 -9.67 29.19 15.79
N PHE A 323 -10.55 28.42 16.43
CA PHE A 323 -11.99 28.47 16.18
C PHE A 323 -12.75 29.42 17.10
N GLU A 324 -12.11 30.13 18.04
CA GLU A 324 -12.80 31.07 18.94
C GLU A 324 -13.59 32.12 18.15
N ASN A 325 -13.02 32.67 17.09
CA ASN A 325 -13.70 33.65 16.24
C ASN A 325 -14.89 33.03 15.49
N VAL A 326 -14.77 31.76 15.08
CA VAL A 326 -15.85 31.05 14.36
C VAL A 326 -17.00 30.73 15.30
N VAL A 327 -16.71 30.40 16.56
CA VAL A 327 -17.73 30.19 17.62
C VAL A 327 -18.51 31.47 17.90
N LEU A 328 -17.83 32.63 17.86
CA LEU A 328 -18.49 33.94 18.04
C LEU A 328 -19.42 34.31 16.88
N GLU A 329 -19.13 33.83 15.67
CA GLU A 329 -19.89 34.11 14.45
C GLU A 329 -21.02 33.08 14.19
N ALA A 330 -20.92 31.87 14.74
CA ALA A 330 -21.88 30.79 14.53
C ALA A 330 -22.99 30.77 15.58
N ASP A 331 -24.22 31.10 15.19
CA ASP A 331 -25.39 31.08 16.07
C ASP A 331 -25.63 29.70 16.69
N GLY A 332 -25.69 29.64 18.02
CA GLY A 332 -26.01 28.44 18.81
C GLY A 332 -24.83 27.50 19.11
N LEU A 333 -23.62 27.78 18.61
CA LEU A 333 -22.45 26.95 18.88
C LEU A 333 -21.83 27.38 20.22
N THR A 334 -21.83 26.49 21.21
CA THR A 334 -21.16 26.74 22.49
C THR A 334 -19.71 26.27 22.44
N GLY A 335 -18.83 26.88 23.25
CA GLY A 335 -17.46 26.42 23.40
C GLY A 335 -17.35 24.97 23.90
N GLU A 336 -18.35 24.47 24.63
CA GLU A 336 -18.45 23.07 25.05
C GLU A 336 -18.76 22.15 23.86
N ALA A 337 -19.72 22.50 23.00
CA ALA A 337 -20.04 21.72 21.80
C ALA A 337 -18.85 21.64 20.83
N LEU A 338 -18.09 22.73 20.68
CA LEU A 338 -16.84 22.71 19.92
C LEU A 338 -15.80 21.80 20.58
N ALA A 339 -15.65 21.84 21.90
CA ALA A 339 -14.69 20.99 22.61
C ALA A 339 -14.99 19.50 22.40
N ASP A 340 -16.26 19.10 22.50
CA ASP A 340 -16.69 17.72 22.30
C ASP A 340 -16.46 17.27 20.84
N LEU A 341 -16.75 18.15 19.86
CA LEU A 341 -16.48 17.90 18.45
C LEU A 341 -14.97 17.70 18.18
N LEU A 342 -14.13 18.58 18.72
CA LEU A 342 -12.67 18.48 18.57
C LEU A 342 -12.13 17.22 19.25
N ASP A 343 -12.64 16.86 20.43
CA ASP A 343 -12.20 15.68 21.18
C ASP A 343 -12.55 14.37 20.45
N ALA A 344 -13.69 14.33 19.76
CA ALA A 344 -14.12 13.21 18.92
C ALA A 344 -13.27 13.06 17.64
N MET A 345 -12.78 14.16 17.07
CA MET A 345 -11.94 14.13 15.86
C MET A 345 -10.47 13.83 16.12
N LEU A 346 -9.97 14.12 17.33
CA LEU A 346 -8.57 13.90 17.70
C LEU A 346 -8.28 12.43 18.05
N PRO A 347 -7.21 11.83 17.49
CA PRO A 347 -6.87 10.44 17.79
C PRO A 347 -6.57 10.24 19.28
N PRO A 348 -7.01 9.11 19.88
CA PRO A 348 -6.79 8.81 21.29
C PRO A 348 -5.29 8.77 21.62
N PRO A 349 -4.85 9.23 22.80
CA PRO A 349 -3.45 9.23 23.21
C PRO A 349 -2.97 7.80 23.58
N THR A 350 -2.98 6.91 22.60
CA THR A 350 -2.70 5.47 22.69
C THR A 350 -1.79 5.05 21.55
N ALA A 351 -1.10 3.92 21.67
CA ALA A 351 -0.24 3.39 20.61
C ALA A 351 -0.98 3.22 19.27
N LEU A 352 -2.24 2.74 19.32
CA LEU A 352 -3.10 2.65 18.13
C LEU A 352 -3.41 4.03 17.54
N GLY A 353 -3.73 5.04 18.37
CA GLY A 353 -3.98 6.40 17.89
C GLY A 353 -2.75 7.08 17.25
N VAL A 354 -1.54 6.64 17.60
CA VAL A 354 -0.30 7.08 16.93
C VAL A 354 -0.21 6.56 15.50
N ILE A 355 -0.62 5.31 15.26
CA ILE A 355 -0.54 4.65 13.95
C ILE A 355 -1.75 4.97 13.07
N GLU A 356 -2.98 4.77 13.58
CA GLU A 356 -4.24 4.91 12.83
C GLU A 356 -4.55 6.33 12.37
N GLY A 357 -3.95 7.35 13.00
CA GLY A 357 -4.16 8.74 12.61
C GLY A 357 -5.58 9.25 12.90
N PRO A 358 -6.02 10.36 12.28
CA PRO A 358 -7.35 10.91 12.52
C PRO A 358 -8.45 9.90 12.17
N ARG A 359 -9.48 9.83 13.03
CA ARG A 359 -10.70 9.07 12.72
C ARG A 359 -11.63 10.00 11.95
N LEU A 360 -11.53 9.96 10.63
CA LEU A 360 -12.45 10.66 9.74
C LEU A 360 -13.76 9.89 9.68
N GLY A 361 -14.69 10.23 10.56
CA GLY A 361 -16.05 9.71 10.51
C GLY A 361 -16.74 9.76 11.88
N PRO A 362 -17.96 10.33 11.97
CA PRO A 362 -18.80 10.17 13.13
C PRO A 362 -19.30 8.72 13.18
N GLY A 363 -18.53 7.83 13.81
CA GLY A 363 -18.93 6.45 14.09
C GLY A 363 -20.08 6.33 15.09
N GLY A 364 -20.58 7.46 15.59
CA GLY A 364 -21.88 7.56 16.23
C GLY A 364 -22.72 8.55 15.45
N SER A 365 -23.99 8.21 15.23
CA SER A 365 -25.04 9.17 14.91
C SER A 365 -25.07 10.27 15.98
N MET A 366 -24.17 11.25 15.91
CA MET A 366 -24.50 12.58 16.41
C MET A 366 -25.49 13.12 15.39
N THR A 367 -26.77 13.01 15.72
CA THR A 367 -27.76 13.96 15.23
C THR A 367 -27.32 15.34 15.69
N VAL A 368 -26.44 15.97 14.91
CA VAL A 368 -26.13 17.39 15.01
C VAL A 368 -27.31 18.16 14.41
N ASN A 369 -28.48 18.00 15.03
CA ASN A 369 -29.65 18.80 14.75
C ASN A 369 -29.42 20.19 15.34
N SER A 370 -28.65 21.07 14.69
CA SER A 370 -28.68 22.54 14.92
C SER A 370 -27.64 23.37 14.15
N TYR A 371 -26.57 22.80 13.56
CA TYR A 371 -25.46 23.63 13.01
C TYR A 371 -25.44 23.68 11.48
N SER A 372 -24.94 24.78 10.92
CA SER A 372 -24.80 24.92 9.47
C SER A 372 -23.79 23.88 8.94
N PRO A 373 -24.12 23.13 7.87
CA PRO A 373 -23.21 22.13 7.29
C PRO A 373 -21.83 22.69 6.90
N GLN A 374 -21.81 23.96 6.48
CA GLN A 374 -20.61 24.71 6.09
C GLN A 374 -19.61 24.89 7.26
N PHE A 375 -20.10 25.03 8.49
CA PHE A 375 -19.25 25.11 9.67
C PHE A 375 -18.59 23.76 9.99
N ILE A 376 -19.35 22.67 9.90
CA ILE A 376 -18.82 21.32 10.13
C ILE A 376 -17.75 20.98 9.10
N GLU A 377 -17.98 21.31 7.82
CA GLU A 377 -16.98 21.12 6.75
C GLU A 377 -15.70 21.94 7.00
N HIS A 378 -15.82 23.21 7.37
CA HIS A 378 -14.67 24.08 7.66
C HIS A 378 -13.86 23.59 8.87
N VAL A 379 -14.53 23.26 9.98
CA VAL A 379 -13.87 22.75 11.19
C VAL A 379 -13.24 21.39 10.94
N THR A 380 -13.93 20.51 10.22
CA THR A 380 -13.38 19.20 9.83
C THR A 380 -12.13 19.41 8.97
N GLY A 381 -12.17 20.25 7.93
CA GLY A 381 -11.01 20.52 7.06
C GLY A 381 -9.78 21.00 7.83
N SER A 382 -9.91 22.05 8.64
CA SER A 382 -8.80 22.61 9.43
C SER A 382 -8.28 21.64 10.49
N VAL A 383 -9.15 20.87 11.15
CA VAL A 383 -8.74 19.87 12.14
C VAL A 383 -8.00 18.72 11.49
N VAL A 384 -8.46 18.25 10.34
CA VAL A 384 -7.81 17.17 9.59
C VAL A 384 -6.43 17.58 9.11
N GLN A 385 -6.30 18.79 8.56
CA GLN A 385 -5.01 19.35 8.16
C GLN A 385 -4.05 19.49 9.34
N SER A 386 -4.57 19.94 10.50
CA SER A 386 -3.79 20.08 11.73
C SER A 386 -3.34 18.72 12.29
N ILE A 387 -4.19 17.69 12.22
CA ILE A 387 -3.91 16.37 12.81
C ILE A 387 -3.04 15.51 11.89
N ALA A 388 -3.36 15.44 10.59
CA ALA A 388 -2.72 14.53 9.64
C ALA A 388 -1.25 14.86 9.40
N GLY A 389 -0.86 16.14 9.55
CA GLY A 389 0.47 16.59 9.16
C GLY A 389 0.62 16.59 7.64
N THR A 390 1.47 17.46 7.12
CA THR A 390 1.49 18.01 5.75
C THR A 390 0.44 19.10 5.53
N VAL A 391 0.96 20.33 5.56
CA VAL A 391 0.23 21.60 5.50
C VAL A 391 -0.43 21.85 4.13
N ASN A 392 -0.25 20.99 3.11
CA ASN A 392 -0.71 21.25 1.75
C ASN A 392 -1.26 20.00 1.03
N LEU A 393 -2.01 19.13 1.70
CA LEU A 393 -2.76 18.11 0.95
C LEU A 393 -3.86 18.82 0.16
N GLY A 394 -3.88 18.60 -1.15
CA GLY A 394 -4.99 19.06 -2.00
C GLY A 394 -6.31 18.40 -1.62
N PRO A 395 -7.45 18.92 -2.10
CA PRO A 395 -8.76 18.33 -1.85
C PRO A 395 -8.82 16.87 -2.31
N GLU A 396 -8.23 16.54 -3.46
CA GLU A 396 -8.23 15.18 -3.99
C GLU A 396 -7.43 14.20 -3.12
N ALA A 397 -6.30 14.64 -2.54
CA ALA A 397 -5.51 13.82 -1.62
C ALA A 397 -6.30 13.53 -0.33
N SER A 398 -7.03 14.52 0.15
CA SER A 398 -7.88 14.41 1.34
C SER A 398 -9.04 13.45 1.11
N ASP A 399 -9.66 13.51 -0.07
CA ASP A 399 -10.71 12.59 -0.48
C ASP A 399 -10.20 11.14 -0.59
N LEU A 400 -8.98 10.94 -1.10
CA LEU A 400 -8.34 9.62 -1.14
C LEU A 400 -8.12 9.05 0.27
N LEU A 401 -7.64 9.86 1.22
CA LEU A 401 -7.49 9.44 2.61
C LEU A 401 -8.83 9.10 3.26
N HIS A 402 -9.87 9.89 2.96
CA HIS A 402 -11.23 9.60 3.43
C HIS A 402 -11.76 8.28 2.87
N LEU A 403 -11.62 8.04 1.56
CA LEU A 403 -12.02 6.77 0.94
C LEU A 403 -11.24 5.59 1.51
N ALA A 404 -9.93 5.74 1.73
CA ALA A 404 -9.10 4.71 2.36
C ALA A 404 -9.55 4.42 3.81
N ALA A 405 -9.94 5.44 4.56
CA ALA A 405 -10.45 5.26 5.92
C ALA A 405 -11.79 4.50 5.96
N VAL A 406 -12.70 4.77 5.02
CA VAL A 406 -14.04 4.17 4.96
C VAL A 406 -14.02 2.78 4.31
N PHE A 407 -13.26 2.59 3.23
CA PHE A 407 -13.32 1.40 2.39
C PHE A 407 -12.01 0.59 2.30
N GLY A 408 -10.92 1.08 2.87
CA GLY A 408 -9.60 0.45 2.76
C GLY A 408 -9.46 -0.88 3.52
N GLY A 409 -10.34 -1.17 4.48
CA GLY A 409 -10.30 -2.43 5.25
C GLY A 409 -8.91 -2.70 5.85
N GLY A 410 -8.38 -3.90 5.62
CA GLY A 410 -7.03 -4.28 6.08
C GLY A 410 -5.87 -3.56 5.37
N GLU A 411 -6.11 -2.95 4.20
CA GLU A 411 -5.10 -2.21 3.43
C GLU A 411 -5.04 -0.72 3.80
N ARG A 412 -5.90 -0.24 4.71
CA ARG A 412 -6.00 1.18 5.09
C ARG A 412 -4.64 1.85 5.31
N GLY A 413 -3.78 1.27 6.16
CA GLY A 413 -2.47 1.86 6.46
C GLY A 413 -1.51 1.90 5.26
N GLN A 414 -1.61 0.93 4.35
CA GLN A 414 -0.82 0.91 3.11
C GLN A 414 -1.34 1.95 2.11
N LEU A 415 -2.66 2.17 2.06
CA LEU A 415 -3.29 3.19 1.23
C LEU A 415 -2.96 4.60 1.74
N GLU A 416 -3.03 4.85 3.05
CA GLU A 416 -2.60 6.11 3.65
C GLU A 416 -1.12 6.41 3.34
N THR A 417 -0.26 5.40 3.51
CA THR A 417 1.16 5.49 3.12
C THR A 417 1.32 5.83 1.64
N ALA A 418 0.55 5.18 0.76
CA ALA A 418 0.59 5.45 -0.67
C ALA A 418 0.15 6.88 -1.03
N VAL A 419 -0.89 7.43 -0.38
CA VAL A 419 -1.31 8.83 -0.62
C VAL A 419 -0.18 9.79 -0.25
N HIS A 420 0.43 9.61 0.92
CA HIS A 420 1.50 10.50 1.35
C HIS A 420 2.78 10.35 0.52
N GLU A 421 3.16 9.13 0.13
CA GLU A 421 4.30 8.91 -0.77
C GLU A 421 4.06 9.53 -2.16
N LEU A 422 2.84 9.46 -2.67
CA LEU A 422 2.48 10.07 -3.96
C LEU A 422 2.64 11.60 -3.93
N GLU A 423 2.20 12.22 -2.83
CA GLU A 423 2.26 13.67 -2.60
C GLU A 423 3.65 14.20 -2.26
N ASP A 424 4.50 13.36 -1.66
CA ASP A 424 5.85 13.74 -1.30
C ASP A 424 6.79 13.71 -2.51
N VAL A 425 7.10 14.89 -3.05
CA VAL A 425 8.06 15.07 -4.16
C VAL A 425 9.46 14.54 -3.80
N GLY A 426 9.81 14.52 -2.51
CA GLY A 426 11.07 13.97 -2.01
C GLY A 426 11.07 12.44 -1.85
N ALA A 427 9.92 11.77 -1.99
CA ALA A 427 9.86 10.31 -1.96
C ALA A 427 10.55 9.69 -3.17
N ARG A 428 11.12 8.49 -2.99
CA ARG A 428 11.86 7.78 -4.04
C ARG A 428 10.94 7.50 -5.23
N ALA A 429 11.39 7.79 -6.45
CA ALA A 429 10.59 7.61 -7.67
C ALA A 429 9.95 6.22 -7.83
N PRO A 430 10.66 5.09 -7.55
CA PRO A 430 10.04 3.76 -7.56
C PRO A 430 8.84 3.62 -6.63
N GLU A 431 8.91 4.23 -5.45
CA GLU A 431 7.85 4.14 -4.44
C GLU A 431 6.65 5.00 -4.83
N ARG A 432 6.89 6.17 -5.44
CA ARG A 432 5.81 7.00 -6.00
C ARG A 432 5.04 6.26 -7.11
N VAL A 433 5.74 5.51 -7.96
CA VAL A 433 5.14 4.66 -9.01
C VAL A 433 4.31 3.53 -8.39
N ALA A 434 4.85 2.85 -7.36
CA ALA A 434 4.15 1.80 -6.63
C ALA A 434 2.90 2.31 -5.89
N ALA A 435 3.02 3.46 -5.23
CA ALA A 435 1.93 4.14 -4.55
C ALA A 435 0.80 4.51 -5.52
N ARG A 436 1.15 5.10 -6.68
CA ARG A 436 0.18 5.41 -7.74
C ARG A 436 -0.57 4.17 -8.21
N ALA A 437 0.15 3.09 -8.51
CA ALA A 437 -0.45 1.85 -9.02
C ALA A 437 -1.39 1.21 -7.97
N ARG A 438 -1.01 1.24 -6.69
CA ARG A 438 -1.85 0.78 -5.57
C ARG A 438 -3.12 1.61 -5.41
N LEU A 439 -3.02 2.94 -5.46
CA LEU A 439 -4.19 3.84 -5.38
C LEU A 439 -5.12 3.67 -6.58
N LYS A 440 -4.56 3.47 -7.79
CA LYS A 440 -5.34 3.20 -9.00
C LYS A 440 -6.14 1.90 -8.90
N ARG A 441 -5.51 0.83 -8.38
CA ARG A 441 -6.20 -0.43 -8.08
C ARG A 441 -7.36 -0.20 -7.10
N PHE A 442 -7.09 0.50 -5.99
CA PHE A 442 -8.10 0.79 -4.98
C PHE A 442 -9.31 1.54 -5.54
N LEU A 443 -9.08 2.61 -6.31
CA LEU A 443 -10.15 3.37 -6.96
C LEU A 443 -10.94 2.52 -7.97
N ALA A 444 -10.26 1.66 -8.74
CA ALA A 444 -10.91 0.77 -9.68
C ALA A 444 -11.82 -0.25 -8.96
N ASP A 445 -11.37 -0.78 -7.81
CA ASP A 445 -12.18 -1.67 -6.99
C ASP A 445 -13.39 -0.98 -6.37
N LEU A 446 -13.28 0.30 -5.97
CA LEU A 446 -14.42 1.10 -5.51
C LEU A 446 -15.43 1.39 -6.62
N GLY A 447 -14.96 1.73 -7.82
CA GLY A 447 -15.82 1.97 -8.99
C GLY A 447 -16.67 0.74 -9.31
N ASN A 448 -16.04 -0.45 -9.26
CA ASN A 448 -16.74 -1.73 -9.48
C ASN A 448 -17.77 -2.08 -8.39
N ARG A 449 -17.74 -1.42 -7.22
CA ARG A 449 -18.73 -1.58 -6.14
C ARG A 449 -19.91 -0.60 -6.27
N GLY A 450 -19.98 0.19 -7.34
CA GLY A 450 -21.08 1.10 -7.63
C GLY A 450 -20.96 2.50 -6.99
N LEU A 451 -19.79 2.87 -6.47
CA LEU A 451 -19.52 4.17 -5.85
C LEU A 451 -19.09 5.25 -6.88
N GLY A 452 -19.49 5.12 -8.14
CA GLY A 452 -18.87 5.82 -9.29
C GLY A 452 -18.90 7.35 -9.30
N ILE A 453 -19.71 8.02 -8.47
CA ILE A 453 -19.82 9.48 -8.50
C ILE A 453 -18.61 10.11 -7.79
N GLY A 454 -17.69 10.69 -8.57
CA GLY A 454 -16.53 11.45 -8.08
C GLY A 454 -15.19 10.70 -8.16
N LEU A 455 -15.20 9.38 -8.36
CA LEU A 455 -13.96 8.59 -8.48
C LEU A 455 -13.13 8.94 -9.71
N ASP A 456 -13.77 9.39 -10.79
CA ASP A 456 -13.08 9.81 -12.03
C ASP A 456 -12.11 10.97 -11.81
N VAL A 457 -12.48 11.93 -10.94
CA VAL A 457 -11.63 13.08 -10.61
C VAL A 457 -10.40 12.61 -9.84
N LEU A 458 -10.59 11.72 -8.87
CA LEU A 458 -9.51 11.15 -8.07
C LEU A 458 -8.59 10.26 -8.92
N GLN A 459 -9.15 9.51 -9.88
CA GLN A 459 -8.37 8.69 -10.79
C GLN A 459 -7.48 9.57 -11.68
N LYS A 460 -8.03 10.64 -12.27
CA LYS A 460 -7.24 11.63 -13.03
C LYS A 460 -6.12 12.23 -12.20
N TYR A 461 -6.45 12.60 -10.96
CA TYR A 461 -5.49 13.18 -10.04
C TYR A 461 -4.31 12.24 -9.75
N VAL A 462 -4.60 10.97 -9.43
CA VAL A 462 -3.57 9.94 -9.17
C VAL A 462 -2.65 9.76 -10.38
N GLU A 463 -3.20 9.80 -11.59
CA GLU A 463 -2.43 9.67 -12.83
C GLU A 463 -1.50 10.85 -13.09
N HIS A 464 -1.97 12.07 -12.83
CA HIS A 464 -1.19 13.28 -13.07
C HIS A 464 0.01 13.44 -12.12
N LYS A 465 -0.07 12.88 -10.91
CA LYS A 465 0.95 13.08 -9.86
C LYS A 465 2.30 12.42 -10.13
N VAL A 466 2.34 11.39 -10.97
CA VAL A 466 3.60 10.77 -11.42
C VAL A 466 3.66 10.88 -12.93
N GLY A 467 4.18 12.00 -13.42
CA GLY A 467 4.65 12.11 -14.79
C GLY A 467 5.90 11.24 -14.95
N VAL A 468 5.72 9.99 -15.38
CA VAL A 468 6.83 9.20 -15.90
C VAL A 468 7.02 9.68 -17.34
N SER A 469 7.93 10.64 -17.53
CA SER A 469 8.47 11.00 -18.84
C SER A 469 9.38 9.89 -19.36
#